data_AF-A0A2W5N8F7-F1
#
_entry.id   AF-A0A2W5N8F7-F1
#
_cell.length_a   1.000
_cell.length_b   1.000
_cell.length_c   1.000
_cell.angle_alpha   90.00
_cell.angle_beta   90.00
_cell.angle_gamma   90.00
#
_symmetry.space_group_name_H-M   'P 1'
#
loop_
_entity.id
_entity.type
_entity.pdbx_description
1 polymer ?
#
loop_
_entity_poly.entity_id
_entity_poly.type
_entity_poly.pdbx_seq_one_letter_code
_entity_poly.pdbx_strand_id
1 'polypeptide(L)'
;MLAGASRFRRPRMAEEARDEKGLTPKQEAFALAYFETGSAAEAYRRAYNVGTDARDSWIYVEACQLLDHPKIAPRIEELRKQAEKLSIFTRQKALEEFEEARALALKTGSAAAMVSATAGKVKLFGLDAPARIRAEVTGKDGGPIESKTEPRELSAAELAEELKRRGLPSDLLD
;
A
#
# COMPACT_ATOMS: atom_id res chain seq x y z
N MET A 1 46.16 -44.11 -21.65
CA MET A 1 46.24 -42.68 -21.27
C MET A 1 44.83 -42.12 -21.18
N LEU A 2 44.63 -41.22 -20.21
CA LEU A 2 43.38 -40.98 -19.47
C LEU A 2 42.19 -40.45 -20.29
N ALA A 3 41.01 -40.93 -19.87
CA ALA A 3 39.70 -40.36 -20.12
C ALA A 3 39.54 -38.99 -19.42
N GLY A 4 38.77 -38.07 -20.03
CA GLY A 4 38.52 -36.77 -19.41
C GLY A 4 37.55 -35.86 -20.15
N ALA A 5 36.43 -36.39 -20.65
CA ALA A 5 35.32 -35.53 -21.07
C ALA A 5 34.70 -34.90 -19.82
N SER A 6 35.17 -33.69 -19.47
CA SER A 6 34.61 -32.85 -18.42
C SER A 6 33.18 -32.46 -18.80
N ARG A 7 32.23 -33.31 -18.41
CA ARG A 7 30.82 -32.98 -18.37
C ARG A 7 30.69 -31.87 -17.33
N PHE A 8 30.60 -30.63 -17.80
CA PHE A 8 30.17 -29.48 -17.01
C PHE A 8 28.74 -29.74 -16.55
N ARG A 9 28.61 -30.55 -15.49
CA ARG A 9 27.36 -30.90 -14.85
C ARG A 9 26.91 -29.62 -14.19
N ARG A 10 26.04 -28.85 -14.85
CA ARG A 10 25.30 -27.76 -14.21
C ARG A 10 24.82 -28.30 -12.87
N PRO A 11 25.12 -27.64 -11.75
CA PRO A 11 24.71 -28.14 -10.44
C PRO A 11 23.22 -28.41 -10.51
N ARG A 12 22.83 -29.67 -10.22
CA ARG A 12 21.43 -30.01 -9.94
C ARG A 12 21.05 -29.13 -8.74
N MET A 13 20.50 -27.95 -9.02
CA MET A 13 19.93 -27.08 -8.01
C MET A 13 19.00 -27.96 -7.19
N ALA A 14 19.28 -28.00 -5.89
CA ALA A 14 18.73 -28.93 -4.93
C ALA A 14 17.26 -29.25 -5.24
N GLU A 15 16.94 -30.54 -5.19
CA GLU A 15 15.58 -31.07 -5.27
C GLU A 15 14.85 -30.70 -3.97
N GLU A 16 14.68 -29.39 -3.74
CA GLU A 16 13.79 -28.84 -2.72
C GLU A 16 12.38 -29.32 -3.09
N ALA A 17 11.69 -29.94 -2.12
CA ALA A 17 10.36 -30.51 -2.31
C ALA A 17 9.45 -29.51 -3.04
N ARG A 18 8.95 -29.91 -4.21
CA ARG A 18 8.03 -29.09 -4.99
C ARG A 18 6.64 -29.19 -4.37
N ASP A 19 5.94 -28.07 -4.33
CA ASP A 19 4.55 -28.05 -3.90
C ASP A 19 3.66 -28.81 -4.91
N GLU A 20 2.38 -29.04 -4.58
CA GLU A 20 1.36 -29.68 -5.44
C GLU A 20 1.33 -29.10 -6.86
N LYS A 21 1.70 -27.82 -6.99
CA LYS A 21 1.74 -27.04 -8.24
C LYS A 21 3.09 -27.07 -8.97
N GLY A 22 4.06 -27.84 -8.45
CA GLY A 22 5.37 -27.99 -9.05
C GLY A 22 6.30 -26.77 -8.93
N LEU A 23 5.96 -25.82 -8.05
CA LEU A 23 6.81 -24.67 -7.67
C LEU A 23 7.78 -25.07 -6.56
N THR A 24 8.98 -24.48 -6.57
CA THR A 24 9.87 -24.58 -5.41
C THR A 24 9.40 -23.61 -4.32
N PRO A 25 9.77 -23.83 -3.03
CA PRO A 25 9.39 -22.93 -1.94
C PRO A 25 9.80 -21.47 -2.19
N LYS A 26 10.95 -21.25 -2.83
CA LYS A 26 11.43 -19.89 -3.20
C LYS A 26 10.59 -19.24 -4.28
N GLN A 27 10.10 -20.02 -5.27
CA GLN A 27 9.23 -19.49 -6.31
C GLN A 27 7.84 -19.14 -5.77
N GLU A 28 7.32 -19.94 -4.85
CA GLU A 28 6.06 -19.64 -4.16
C GLU A 28 6.21 -18.39 -3.28
N ALA A 29 7.30 -18.29 -2.50
CA ALA A 29 7.62 -17.10 -1.71
C ALA A 29 7.74 -15.83 -2.58
N PHE A 30 8.33 -15.94 -3.77
CA PHE A 30 8.39 -14.84 -4.73
C PHE A 30 7.00 -14.43 -5.22
N ALA A 31 6.15 -15.38 -5.59
CA ALA A 31 4.79 -15.09 -6.05
C ALA A 31 3.95 -14.38 -4.98
N LEU A 32 4.04 -14.83 -3.73
CA LEU A 32 3.38 -14.21 -2.58
C LEU A 32 3.92 -12.80 -2.31
N ALA A 33 5.24 -12.61 -2.23
CA ALA A 33 5.84 -11.31 -1.99
C ALA A 33 5.54 -10.31 -3.12
N TYR A 34 5.47 -10.77 -4.38
CA TYR A 34 5.07 -9.92 -5.50
C TYR A 34 3.59 -9.54 -5.44
N PHE A 35 2.73 -10.48 -5.07
CA PHE A 35 1.30 -10.22 -4.87
C PHE A 35 1.05 -9.16 -3.78
N GLU A 36 1.83 -9.20 -2.68
CA GLU A 36 1.73 -8.24 -1.58
C GLU A 36 2.29 -6.85 -1.92
N THR A 37 3.46 -6.78 -2.57
CA THR A 37 4.21 -5.53 -2.74
C THR A 37 4.00 -4.86 -4.09
N GLY A 38 3.59 -5.61 -5.12
CA GLY A 38 3.56 -5.16 -6.51
C GLY A 38 4.93 -4.88 -7.13
N SER A 39 6.03 -5.08 -6.39
CA SER A 39 7.39 -4.78 -6.82
C SER A 39 8.19 -6.06 -7.04
N ALA A 40 8.58 -6.32 -8.30
CA ALA A 40 9.30 -7.52 -8.68
C ALA A 40 10.68 -7.61 -8.01
N ALA A 41 11.41 -6.49 -7.99
CA ALA A 41 12.74 -6.42 -7.40
C ALA A 41 12.69 -6.67 -5.88
N GLU A 42 11.66 -6.15 -5.20
CA GLU A 42 11.50 -6.38 -3.76
C GLU A 42 11.06 -7.80 -3.45
N ALA A 43 10.15 -8.36 -4.23
CA ALA A 43 9.76 -9.76 -4.13
C ALA A 43 10.95 -10.71 -4.31
N TYR A 44 11.84 -10.42 -5.26
CA TYR A 44 13.05 -11.21 -5.50
C TYR A 44 14.01 -11.17 -4.32
N ARG A 45 14.28 -9.98 -3.78
CA ARG A 45 15.13 -9.82 -2.59
C ARG A 45 14.61 -10.60 -1.40
N ARG A 46 13.30 -10.55 -1.14
CA ARG A 46 12.64 -11.30 -0.06
C ARG A 46 12.70 -12.81 -0.26
N ALA A 47 12.43 -13.29 -1.47
CA ALA A 47 12.34 -14.72 -1.75
C ALA A 47 13.71 -15.43 -1.85
N TYR A 48 14.73 -14.74 -2.35
CA TYR A 48 16.06 -15.31 -2.60
C TYR A 48 17.13 -14.84 -1.61
N ASN A 49 16.75 -14.09 -0.56
CA ASN A 49 17.63 -13.54 0.48
C ASN A 49 18.92 -12.94 -0.11
N VAL A 50 18.74 -12.05 -1.08
CA VAL A 50 19.85 -11.47 -1.84
C VAL A 50 20.64 -10.53 -0.93
N GLY A 51 21.97 -10.70 -0.88
CA GLY A 51 22.85 -9.84 -0.08
C GLY A 51 22.79 -8.37 -0.48
N THR A 52 23.12 -7.48 0.46
CA THR A 52 23.05 -6.01 0.30
C THR A 52 23.91 -5.47 -0.83
N ASP A 53 24.98 -6.19 -1.20
CA ASP A 53 25.94 -5.78 -2.24
C ASP A 53 25.53 -6.21 -3.65
N ALA A 54 24.37 -6.85 -3.80
CA ALA A 54 23.91 -7.29 -5.10
C ALA A 54 23.50 -6.11 -5.98
N ARG A 55 23.89 -6.19 -7.25
CA ARG A 55 23.61 -5.14 -8.23
C ARG A 55 22.12 -5.08 -8.56
N ASP A 56 21.49 -3.93 -8.32
CA ASP A 56 20.06 -3.71 -8.58
C ASP A 56 19.63 -4.03 -10.01
N SER A 57 20.47 -3.71 -11.02
CA SER A 57 20.14 -4.01 -12.42
C SER A 57 20.01 -5.51 -12.68
N TRP A 58 20.81 -6.33 -11.99
CA TRP A 58 20.72 -7.79 -12.12
C TRP A 58 19.47 -8.32 -11.43
N ILE A 59 19.16 -7.82 -10.23
CA ILE A 59 17.93 -8.17 -9.49
C ILE A 59 16.69 -7.88 -10.34
N TYR A 60 16.65 -6.72 -11.00
CA TYR A 60 15.51 -6.35 -11.83
C TYR A 60 15.33 -7.31 -13.02
N VAL A 61 16.41 -7.65 -13.71
CA VAL A 61 16.38 -8.59 -14.86
C VAL A 61 15.91 -9.98 -14.42
N GLU A 62 16.46 -10.53 -13.34
CA GLU A 62 16.05 -11.84 -12.82
C GLU A 62 14.59 -11.84 -12.34
N ALA A 63 14.18 -10.77 -11.65
CA ALA A 63 12.81 -10.63 -11.19
C ALA A 63 11.81 -10.58 -12.35
N CYS A 64 12.12 -9.85 -13.43
CA CYS A 64 11.31 -9.83 -14.65
C CYS A 64 11.23 -11.22 -15.29
N GLN A 65 12.34 -11.94 -15.40
CA GLN A 65 12.34 -13.31 -15.94
C GLN A 65 11.48 -14.27 -15.09
N LEU A 66 11.47 -14.10 -13.76
CA LEU A 66 10.63 -14.88 -12.88
C LEU A 66 9.14 -14.55 -13.01
N LEU A 67 8.78 -13.30 -13.30
CA LEU A 67 7.39 -12.93 -13.58
C LEU A 67 6.86 -13.64 -14.83
N ASP A 68 7.69 -13.77 -15.87
CA ASP A 68 7.32 -14.46 -17.12
C ASP A 68 7.49 -15.99 -17.04
N HIS A 69 7.96 -16.52 -15.90
CA HIS A 69 8.20 -17.94 -15.76
C HIS A 69 6.87 -18.73 -15.84
N PRO A 70 6.79 -19.81 -16.66
CA PRO A 70 5.53 -20.47 -17.00
C PRO A 70 4.77 -21.10 -15.81
N LYS A 71 5.44 -21.26 -14.66
CA LYS A 71 4.81 -21.74 -13.42
C LYS A 71 4.43 -20.63 -12.44
N ILE A 72 5.12 -19.49 -12.50
CA ILE A 72 4.95 -18.40 -11.55
C ILE A 72 3.83 -17.46 -12.04
N ALA A 73 3.80 -17.15 -13.33
CA ALA A 73 2.76 -16.30 -13.92
C ALA A 73 1.34 -16.83 -13.62
N PRO A 74 1.02 -18.13 -13.81
CA PRO A 74 -0.31 -18.65 -13.45
C PRO A 74 -0.58 -18.61 -11.95
N ARG A 75 0.45 -18.78 -11.10
CA ARG A 75 0.30 -18.74 -9.65
C ARG A 75 -0.08 -17.35 -9.15
N ILE A 76 0.54 -16.30 -9.70
CA ILE A 76 0.19 -14.91 -9.41
C ILE A 76 -1.26 -14.62 -9.83
N GLU A 77 -1.67 -15.11 -10.99
CA GLU A 77 -3.04 -14.95 -11.47
C GLU A 77 -4.07 -15.68 -10.59
N GLU A 78 -3.74 -16.86 -10.10
CA GLU A 78 -4.56 -17.57 -9.12
C GLU A 78 -4.70 -16.78 -7.82
N LEU A 79 -3.60 -16.23 -7.27
CA LEU A 79 -3.62 -15.38 -6.09
C LEU A 79 -4.53 -14.16 -6.30
N ARG A 80 -4.47 -13.53 -7.48
CA ARG A 80 -5.37 -12.42 -7.84
C ARG A 80 -6.84 -12.85 -7.86
N LYS A 81 -7.15 -14.01 -8.45
CA LYS A 81 -8.53 -14.54 -8.46
C LYS A 81 -9.02 -14.92 -7.07
N GLN A 82 -8.16 -15.48 -6.23
CA GLN A 82 -8.48 -15.77 -4.82
C GLN A 82 -8.74 -14.48 -4.06
N ALA A 83 -7.88 -13.48 -4.24
CA ALA A 83 -8.05 -12.16 -3.65
C ALA A 83 -9.29 -11.45 -4.19
N GLU A 84 -9.65 -11.60 -5.46
CA GLU A 84 -10.90 -11.06 -6.02
C GLU A 84 -12.12 -11.71 -5.37
N LYS A 85 -12.09 -13.04 -5.18
CA LYS A 85 -13.15 -13.77 -4.46
C LYS A 85 -13.27 -13.34 -2.99
N LEU A 86 -12.13 -13.09 -2.32
CA LEU A 86 -12.06 -12.70 -0.93
C LEU A 86 -12.18 -11.18 -0.72
N SER A 87 -11.97 -10.37 -1.75
CA SER A 87 -12.23 -8.93 -1.81
C SER A 87 -13.74 -8.75 -1.89
N ILE A 88 -14.33 -9.03 -0.74
CA ILE A 88 -15.74 -8.94 -0.45
C ILE A 88 -16.11 -7.46 -0.58
N PHE A 89 -17.00 -7.18 -1.54
CA PHE A 89 -17.57 -5.89 -1.91
C PHE A 89 -16.71 -5.02 -2.84
N THR A 90 -16.75 -5.34 -4.14
CA THR A 90 -16.22 -4.49 -5.21
C THR A 90 -17.16 -3.30 -5.47
N ARG A 91 -16.64 -2.23 -6.07
CA ARG A 91 -17.49 -1.11 -6.52
C ARG A 91 -18.55 -1.56 -7.53
N GLN A 92 -18.26 -2.55 -8.37
CA GLN A 92 -19.25 -3.12 -9.29
C GLN A 92 -20.41 -3.76 -8.52
N LYS A 93 -20.10 -4.58 -7.51
CA LYS A 93 -21.12 -5.22 -6.68
C LYS A 93 -21.96 -4.19 -5.90
N ALA A 94 -21.32 -3.16 -5.34
CA ALA A 94 -22.00 -2.05 -4.69
C ALA A 94 -22.97 -1.31 -5.64
N LEU A 95 -22.54 -1.08 -6.89
CA LEU A 95 -23.34 -0.45 -7.92
C LEU A 95 -24.57 -1.29 -8.29
N GLU A 96 -24.38 -2.59 -8.47
CA GLU A 96 -25.45 -3.56 -8.76
C GLU A 96 -26.49 -3.56 -7.64
N GLU A 97 -26.05 -3.68 -6.38
CA GLU A 97 -26.95 -3.65 -5.22
C GLU A 97 -27.75 -2.33 -5.12
N PHE A 98 -27.13 -1.18 -5.43
CA PHE A 98 -27.86 0.10 -5.49
C PHE A 98 -28.90 0.17 -6.63
N GLU A 99 -28.60 -0.40 -7.80
CA GLU A 99 -29.57 -0.46 -8.90
C GLU A 99 -30.73 -1.40 -8.59
N GLU A 100 -30.47 -2.55 -7.96
CA GLU A 100 -31.51 -3.46 -7.49
C GLU A 100 -32.42 -2.78 -6.46
N ALA A 101 -31.83 -2.08 -5.48
CA ALA A 101 -32.58 -1.31 -4.49
C ALA A 101 -33.44 -0.21 -5.14
N ARG A 102 -32.90 0.49 -6.14
CA ARG A 102 -33.63 1.52 -6.91
C ARG A 102 -34.77 0.90 -7.71
N ALA A 103 -34.56 -0.23 -8.37
CA ALA A 103 -35.59 -0.93 -9.13
C ALA A 103 -36.70 -1.48 -8.23
N LEU A 104 -36.37 -1.96 -7.03
CA LEU A 104 -37.34 -2.36 -6.03
C LEU A 104 -38.15 -1.16 -5.52
N ALA A 105 -37.48 -0.04 -5.22
CA ALA A 105 -38.12 1.20 -4.80
C ALA A 105 -39.06 1.79 -5.87
N LEU A 106 -38.73 1.62 -7.15
CA LEU A 106 -39.60 1.99 -8.26
C LEU A 106 -40.90 1.17 -8.26
N LYS A 107 -40.81 -0.15 -8.02
CA LYS A 107 -41.98 -1.04 -7.95
C LYS A 107 -42.85 -0.75 -6.73
N THR A 108 -42.26 -0.34 -5.61
CA THR A 108 -43.00 -0.04 -4.36
C THR A 108 -43.45 1.41 -4.26
N GLY A 109 -43.08 2.28 -5.21
CA GLY A 109 -43.50 3.68 -5.26
C GLY A 109 -42.75 4.60 -4.29
N SER A 110 -41.60 4.20 -3.76
CA SER A 110 -40.83 5.02 -2.81
C SER A 110 -39.82 5.93 -3.50
N ALA A 111 -40.23 7.17 -3.79
CA ALA A 111 -39.38 8.19 -4.41
C ALA A 111 -38.12 8.51 -3.59
N ALA A 112 -38.26 8.58 -2.26
CA ALA A 112 -37.14 8.86 -1.36
C ALA A 112 -36.06 7.76 -1.42
N ALA A 113 -36.46 6.48 -1.47
CA ALA A 113 -35.53 5.37 -1.57
C ALA A 113 -34.82 5.35 -2.95
N MET A 114 -35.51 5.70 -4.03
CA MET A 114 -34.89 5.84 -5.36
C MET A 114 -33.82 6.94 -5.40
N VAL A 115 -34.10 8.10 -4.79
CA VAL A 115 -33.14 9.21 -4.69
C VAL A 115 -31.93 8.79 -3.86
N SER A 116 -32.15 8.14 -2.71
CA SER A 116 -31.07 7.65 -1.85
C SER A 116 -30.17 6.62 -2.55
N ALA A 117 -30.75 5.66 -3.28
CA ALA A 117 -29.99 4.70 -4.06
C ALA A 117 -29.17 5.38 -5.17
N THR A 118 -29.78 6.33 -5.88
CA THR A 118 -29.08 7.13 -6.91
C THR A 118 -27.94 7.95 -6.32
N ALA A 119 -28.16 8.59 -5.17
CA ALA A 119 -27.12 9.32 -4.45
C ALA A 119 -25.99 8.40 -3.96
N GLY A 120 -26.32 7.19 -3.50
CA GLY A 120 -25.34 6.15 -3.14
C GLY A 120 -24.41 5.81 -4.31
N LYS A 121 -24.94 5.70 -5.53
CA LYS A 121 -24.13 5.50 -6.74
C LYS A 121 -23.23 6.69 -7.04
N VAL A 122 -23.72 7.91 -6.94
CA VAL A 122 -22.92 9.14 -7.17
C VAL A 122 -21.75 9.20 -6.17
N LYS A 123 -22.01 8.88 -4.90
CA LYS A 123 -21.00 8.78 -3.84
C LYS A 123 -19.96 7.70 -4.13
N LEU A 124 -20.39 6.54 -4.60
CA LEU A 124 -19.50 5.42 -4.95
C LEU A 124 -18.44 5.80 -6.00
N PHE A 125 -18.80 6.70 -6.93
CA PHE A 125 -17.89 7.23 -7.94
C PHE A 125 -17.19 8.54 -7.54
N GLY A 126 -17.40 9.04 -6.32
CA GLY A 126 -16.79 10.27 -5.83
C GLY A 126 -17.31 11.54 -6.52
N LEU A 127 -18.43 11.46 -7.24
CA LEU A 127 -19.03 12.60 -7.96
C LEU A 127 -19.74 13.59 -7.01
N ASP A 128 -19.95 13.20 -5.76
CA ASP A 128 -20.46 14.01 -4.64
C ASP A 128 -19.33 14.72 -3.86
N ALA A 129 -18.06 14.46 -4.20
CA ALA A 129 -16.98 15.13 -3.51
C ALA A 129 -17.06 16.65 -3.74
N PRO A 130 -17.03 17.49 -2.68
CA PRO A 130 -16.94 18.93 -2.87
C PRO A 130 -15.66 19.21 -3.66
N ALA A 131 -15.75 20.05 -4.70
CA ALA A 131 -14.61 20.43 -5.55
C ALA A 131 -13.40 20.99 -4.78
N ARG A 132 -13.58 21.30 -3.49
CA ARG A 132 -12.54 21.69 -2.55
C ARG A 132 -12.63 20.81 -1.30
N ILE A 133 -11.99 19.64 -1.31
CA ILE A 133 -11.57 19.00 -0.05
C ILE A 133 -10.34 19.77 0.43
N ARG A 134 -10.57 20.99 0.95
CA ARG A 134 -9.55 21.71 1.70
C ARG A 134 -9.65 21.25 3.14
N ALA A 135 -9.11 20.07 3.43
CA ALA A 135 -8.51 19.88 4.73
C ALA A 135 -7.28 20.79 4.72
N GLU A 136 -7.46 22.06 5.10
CA GLU A 136 -6.37 23.04 5.16
C GLU A 136 -5.39 22.57 6.25
N VAL A 137 -4.37 21.79 5.85
CA VAL A 137 -3.17 21.52 6.66
C VAL A 137 -2.27 22.78 6.69
N THR A 138 -2.57 23.71 5.81
CA THR A 138 -1.97 25.04 5.66
C THR A 138 -2.91 26.11 6.24
N GLY A 139 -2.44 27.35 6.33
CA GLY A 139 -3.34 28.49 6.51
C GLY A 139 -4.27 28.70 5.30
N LYS A 140 -5.15 29.70 5.42
CA LYS A 140 -6.16 30.06 4.42
C LYS A 140 -5.57 30.11 3.02
N ASP A 141 -6.22 29.44 2.07
CA ASP A 141 -5.81 29.39 0.65
C ASP A 141 -4.42 28.77 0.37
N GLY A 142 -3.89 27.93 1.27
CA GLY A 142 -2.54 27.38 1.10
C GLY A 142 -1.45 28.26 1.71
N GLY A 143 -1.82 29.36 2.37
CA GLY A 143 -0.90 30.27 3.03
C GLY A 143 -0.22 29.66 4.27
N PRO A 144 0.80 30.32 4.83
CA PRO A 144 1.37 29.95 6.12
C PRO A 144 0.30 29.94 7.23
N ILE A 145 0.45 29.05 8.21
CA ILE A 145 -0.43 29.03 9.39
C ILE A 145 -0.12 30.27 10.23
N GLU A 146 -1.11 31.16 10.40
CA GLU A 146 -1.00 32.29 11.32
C GLU A 146 -1.09 31.79 12.76
N SER A 147 0.06 31.47 13.36
CA SER A 147 0.15 31.27 14.81
C SER A 147 0.03 32.63 15.49
N LYS A 148 -1.07 32.88 16.22
CA LYS A 148 -1.17 34.01 17.15
C LYS A 148 -0.27 33.76 18.36
N THR A 149 1.04 33.81 18.15
CA THR A 149 2.02 33.89 19.21
C THR A 149 2.33 35.36 19.40
N GLU A 150 1.40 36.07 20.05
CA GLU A 150 1.75 37.36 20.64
C GLU A 150 2.84 37.07 21.69
N PRO A 151 4.08 37.59 21.55
CA PRO A 151 5.03 37.55 22.64
C PRO A 151 4.44 38.46 23.71
N ARG A 152 3.80 37.87 24.72
CA ARG A 152 3.45 38.63 25.92
C ARG A 152 4.77 38.96 26.59
N GLU A 153 5.14 40.24 26.56
CA GLU A 153 6.20 40.75 27.42
C GLU A 153 5.77 40.50 28.87
N LEU A 154 6.34 39.46 29.45
CA LEU A 154 6.20 39.17 30.86
C LEU A 154 7.01 40.22 31.61
N SER A 155 6.45 40.79 32.68
CA SER A 155 7.23 41.67 33.54
C SER A 155 8.43 40.92 34.12
N ALA A 156 9.51 41.61 34.48
CA ALA A 156 10.72 40.99 35.02
C ALA A 156 10.44 40.04 36.21
N ALA A 157 9.41 40.36 37.01
CA ALA A 157 8.95 39.52 38.12
C ALA A 157 8.29 38.21 37.64
N GLU A 158 7.42 38.27 36.62
CA GLU A 158 6.76 37.08 36.06
C GLU A 158 7.76 36.20 35.30
N LEU A 159 8.77 36.78 34.66
CA LEU A 159 9.87 36.03 34.03
C LEU A 159 10.70 35.27 35.05
N ALA A 160 11.06 35.90 36.17
CA ALA A 160 11.82 35.25 37.23
C ALA A 160 11.05 34.08 37.86
N GLU A 161 9.74 34.22 38.04
CA GLU A 161 8.87 33.15 38.54
C GLU A 161 8.78 31.99 37.55
N GLU A 162 8.64 32.27 36.25
CA GLU A 162 8.56 31.25 35.21
C GLU A 162 9.91 30.54 34.99
N LEU A 163 11.06 31.26 35.08
CA LEU A 163 12.39 30.65 35.08
C LEU A 163 12.56 29.68 36.25
N LYS A 164 12.14 30.08 37.44
CA LYS A 164 12.15 29.22 38.63
C LYS A 164 11.24 28.01 38.46
N ARG A 165 10.05 28.19 37.88
CA ARG A 165 9.11 27.09 37.59
C ARG A 165 9.69 26.06 36.61
N ARG A 166 10.49 26.53 35.65
CA ARG A 166 11.17 25.69 34.65
C ARG A 166 12.53 25.16 35.12
N GLY A 167 12.97 25.51 36.33
CA GLY A 167 14.24 25.05 36.91
C GLY A 167 15.48 25.68 36.25
N LEU A 168 15.32 26.83 35.60
CA LEU A 168 16.41 27.58 34.99
C LEU A 168 16.98 28.59 36.00
N PRO A 169 18.29 28.90 35.92
CA PRO A 169 18.92 29.80 36.88
C PRO A 169 18.46 31.25 36.62
N SER A 170 18.26 32.01 37.69
CA SER A 170 17.63 33.34 37.67
C SER A 170 18.57 34.48 37.24
N ASP A 171 19.86 34.18 37.08
CA ASP A 171 20.95 35.05 36.63
C ASP A 171 20.91 35.34 35.12
N LEU A 172 20.03 34.68 34.38
CA LEU A 172 19.78 34.92 32.95
C LEU A 172 19.04 36.24 32.65
N LEU A 173 18.66 37.01 33.67
CA LEU A 173 17.93 38.28 33.55
C LEU A 173 18.80 39.54 33.78
N ASP A 174 20.09 39.36 34.11
CA ASP A 174 21.10 40.44 34.27
C ASP A 174 21.83 40.74 32.94
#